data_AF-A0A847WAY4-F1
#
_entry.id   AF-A0A847WAY4-F1
#
_cell.length_a   1.000
_cell.length_b   1.000
_cell.length_c   1.000
_cell.angle_alpha   90.00
_cell.angle_beta   90.00
_cell.angle_gamma   90.00
#
_symmetry.space_group_name_H-M   'P 1'
#
loop_
_entity.id
_entity.type
_entity.pdbx_description
1 polymer ?
#
loop_
_entity_poly.entity_id
_entity_poly.type
_entity_poly.pdbx_seq_one_letter_code
_entity_poly.pdbx_strand_id
1 'polypeptide(L)' 'MKLNNLEFWFTVGSQSLYGDEVLETVSKRAAEMAEYISASKHIPCRLVYKGTMKT' A
#
# COMPACT_ATOMS: atom_id res chain seq x y z
N MET A 1 9.07 15.30 -16.61
CA MET A 1 8.40 14.00 -16.35
C MET A 1 6.99 14.28 -15.87
N LYS A 2 5.95 13.60 -16.36
CA LYS A 2 4.58 13.80 -15.87
C LYS A 2 4.28 12.76 -14.77
N LEU A 3 3.56 13.17 -13.72
CA LEU A 3 3.23 12.31 -12.56
C LEU A 3 2.46 11.04 -12.95
N ASN A 4 1.64 11.11 -13.99
CA ASN A 4 0.85 9.99 -14.50
C ASN A 4 1.65 8.91 -15.23
N ASN A 5 2.94 9.17 -15.49
CA ASN A 5 3.86 8.19 -16.04
C ASN A 5 4.71 7.52 -14.94
N LEU A 6 4.44 7.80 -13.67
CA LEU A 6 5.21 7.30 -12.53
C LEU A 6 4.36 6.36 -11.67
N GLU A 7 5.08 5.44 -11.03
CA GLU A 7 4.55 4.57 -9.99
C GLU A 7 5.17 4.95 -8.66
N PHE A 8 4.32 5.07 -7.64
CA PHE A 8 4.73 5.31 -6.27
C PHE A 8 4.55 4.03 -5.49
N TRP A 9 5.58 3.64 -4.73
CA TRP A 9 5.51 2.42 -3.93
C TRP A 9 4.88 2.73 -2.57
N PHE A 10 3.94 1.87 -2.19
CA PHE A 10 3.26 1.91 -0.91
C PHE A 10 3.69 0.73 -0.07
N THR A 11 4.44 1.02 0.97
CA THR A 11 4.89 0.05 1.97
C THR A 11 4.27 0.40 3.30
N VAL A 12 3.79 -0.60 4.04
CA VAL A 12 3.21 -0.40 5.38
C VAL A 12 4.14 -1.02 6.41
N GLY A 13 4.38 -0.31 7.52
CA GLY A 13 5.15 -0.83 8.65
C GLY A 13 4.27 -1.59 9.64
N SER A 14 4.78 -2.68 10.19
CA SER A 14 4.18 -3.42 11.30
C SER A 14 5.26 -4.11 12.14
N GLN A 15 4.87 -4.95 13.10
CA GLN A 15 5.79 -5.71 13.96
C GLN A 15 5.33 -7.16 14.12
N SER A 16 6.28 -8.08 14.21
CA SER A 16 6.00 -9.51 14.33
C SER A 16 5.26 -9.87 15.64
N LEU A 17 5.32 -8.99 16.65
CA LEU A 17 4.68 -9.16 17.95
C LEU A 17 3.13 -9.20 17.90
N TYR A 18 2.52 -8.73 16.80
CA TYR A 18 1.07 -8.65 16.67
C TYR A 18 0.41 -9.94 16.19
N GLY A 19 1.19 -10.94 15.77
CA GLY A 19 0.67 -12.21 15.27
C GLY A 19 0.19 -12.16 13.82
N ASP A 20 0.08 -13.34 13.20
CA ASP A 20 -0.13 -13.46 11.75
C ASP A 20 -1.50 -12.95 11.29
N GLU A 21 -2.56 -13.15 12.07
CA GLU A 21 -3.92 -12.67 11.75
C GLU A 21 -3.97 -11.13 11.63
N VAL A 22 -3.27 -10.45 12.54
CA VAL A 22 -3.16 -8.99 12.50
C VAL A 22 -2.33 -8.54 11.31
N LEU A 23 -1.22 -9.21 11.03
CA LEU A 23 -0.36 -8.90 9.87
C LEU A 23 -1.07 -9.15 8.53
N GLU A 24 -1.90 -10.18 8.44
CA GLU A 24 -2.73 -10.46 7.27
C GLU A 24 -3.76 -9.35 7.08
N THR A 25 -4.45 -8.96 8.15
CA THR A 25 -5.40 -7.84 8.13
C THR A 25 -4.74 -6.54 7.67
N VAL A 26 -3.57 -6.21 8.21
CA VAL A 26 -2.79 -5.03 7.79
C VAL A 26 -2.45 -5.09 6.31
N SER A 27 -1.98 -6.25 5.83
CA SER A 27 -1.57 -6.42 4.43
C SER A 27 -2.76 -6.29 3.49
N LYS A 28 -3.91 -6.88 3.83
CA LYS A 28 -5.15 -6.77 3.05
C LYS A 28 -5.64 -5.32 2.98
N ARG A 29 -5.68 -4.63 4.13
CA ARG A 29 -6.12 -3.22 4.17
C ARG A 29 -5.18 -2.29 3.41
N ALA A 30 -3.87 -2.54 3.48
CA ALA A 30 -2.88 -1.79 2.74
C ALA A 30 -3.05 -1.94 1.22
N ALA A 31 -3.34 -3.16 0.74
CA ALA A 31 -3.65 -3.40 -0.66
C ALA A 31 -4.94 -2.67 -1.09
N GLU A 32 -6.03 -2.77 -0.31
CA GLU A 32 -7.30 -2.07 -0.56
C GLU A 32 -7.09 -0.55 -0.65
N MET A 33 -6.28 0.04 0.23
CA MET A 33 -5.94 1.46 0.20
C MET A 33 -5.19 1.83 -1.09
N ALA A 34 -4.18 1.05 -1.49
CA ALA A 34 -3.41 1.32 -2.70
C ALA A 34 -4.27 1.29 -3.96
N GLU A 35 -5.19 0.33 -4.06
CA GLU A 35 -6.15 0.23 -5.16
C GLU A 35 -7.12 1.41 -5.18
N TYR A 36 -7.72 1.73 -4.03
CA TYR A 36 -8.67 2.83 -3.92
C TYR A 36 -8.04 4.18 -4.29
N ILE A 37 -6.83 4.44 -3.77
CA ILE A 37 -6.06 5.65 -4.07
C ILE A 37 -5.70 5.71 -5.56
N SER A 38 -5.25 4.60 -6.15
CA SER A 38 -4.91 4.52 -7.58
C SER A 38 -6.10 4.71 -8.51
N ALA A 39 -7.32 4.35 -8.07
CA ALA A 39 -8.55 4.55 -8.81
C ALA A 39 -9.07 6.00 -8.76
N SER A 40 -8.54 6.84 -7.86
CA SER A 40 -8.96 8.22 -7.69
C SER A 40 -8.51 9.10 -8.86
N LYS A 41 -9.46 9.80 -9.49
CA LYS A 41 -9.15 10.81 -10.52
C LYS A 41 -8.42 12.05 -9.99
N HIS A 42 -8.41 12.23 -8.66
CA HIS A 42 -7.73 13.36 -8.01
C HIS A 42 -6.24 13.10 -7.79
N ILE A 43 -5.79 11.84 -7.91
CA ILE A 43 -4.41 11.44 -7.69
C ILE A 43 -3.84 11.01 -9.04
N PRO A 44 -3.00 11.84 -9.68
CA PRO A 44 -2.58 11.63 -11.06
C PRO A 44 -1.41 10.63 -11.16
N CYS A 45 -1.29 9.67 -10.24
CA CYS A 45 -0.22 8.67 -10.25
C CYS A 45 -0.71 7.33 -9.66
N ARG A 46 -0.06 6.23 -10.08
CA ARG A 46 -0.40 4.88 -9.62
C ARG A 46 0.32 4.58 -8.31
N LEU A 47 -0.42 4.10 -7.31
CA LEU A 47 0.13 3.64 -6.04
C LEU A 47 0.21 2.11 -6.05
N VAL A 48 1.41 1.56 -5.87
CA VAL A 48 1.69 0.13 -5.97
C VAL A 48 2.05 -0.40 -4.59
N TYR A 49 1.19 -1.22 -4.01
CA TYR A 49 1.50 -1.90 -2.75
C TYR A 49 2.68 -2.86 -2.93
N LYS A 50 3.68 -2.75 -2.05
CA LYS A 50 4.91 -3.56 -2.06
C LYS A 50 5.07 -4.51 -0.89
N GLY A 51 4.14 -4.49 0.06
CA GLY A 51 4.15 -5.39 1.20
C GLY A 51 4.16 -4.68 2.55
N THR A 52 3.91 -5.47 3.59
CA THR A 52 4.02 -5.06 4.98
C THR A 52 5.43 -5.39 5.47
N MET A 53 6.21 -4.36 5.78
CA MET A 53 7.54 -4.48 6.35
C MET A 53 7.40 -4.67 7.86
N LYS A 54 8.01 -5.72 8.40
CA LYS A 54 7.95 -6.04 9.83
C LYS A 54 9.34 -6.09 10.44
N THR A 55 9.43 -5.64 11.69
CA THR A 55 10.58 -5.84 12.58
C THR A 55 10.29 -6.93 13.61
#